data_AF-A0AAP2W697-F1
#
_entry.id   AF-A0AAP2W697-F1
#
_cell.length_a   1.000
_cell.length_b   1.000
_cell.length_c   1.000
_cell.angle_alpha   90.00
_cell.angle_beta   90.00
_cell.angle_gamma   90.00
#
_symmetry.space_group_name_H-M   'P 1'
#
loop_
_entity.id
_entity.type
_entity.pdbx_description
1 polymer ?
#
loop_
_entity_poly.entity_id
_entity_poly.type
_entity_poly.pdbx_seq_one_letter_code
_entity_poly.pdbx_strand_id
1 'polypeptide(L)'
;MLVILMPSAMIHYFSGTGNTYHTVSLIRKKLEDSGYTVAVNRVECGTMPPENKYDLHVFAFPVYAADVPDVMIKYLHRLPPGNGSKAAVLSVYGKIFQDHRFPGDQGDPGSSYDHARSIISRKGYDVLLTGGVGYPHSITQFIPPPDEAEELAIKASSDEKVKMFADRIVAGDRDVKSPGLIVALLSYPFGFLYGLMGRRGLGKMFVADSKCISCGKCEKACPSKTITLINKKPSWNWDCQGCQRCINICPVKAIQTSIMRLAIMWLGIPALLMAYWIAGPLAGHYYLKPDWLPGIMYDVFLFMLGWTVLLYPADKLILALEFVPGIRKIMELSFTRKYRRYLDSEFKPLNGCEKRL
;
A
#
# COMPACT_ATOMS: atom_id res chain seq x y z
N MET A 1 -9.99 -16.21 45.94
CA MET A 1 -10.19 -16.57 44.53
C MET A 1 -9.34 -15.62 43.71
N LEU A 2 -8.14 -16.02 43.30
CA LEU A 2 -7.28 -15.18 42.44
C LEU A 2 -7.92 -15.17 41.05
N VAL A 3 -8.45 -14.02 40.62
CA VAL A 3 -8.85 -13.85 39.22
C VAL A 3 -7.55 -13.77 38.43
N ILE A 4 -7.15 -14.88 37.81
CA ILE A 4 -6.06 -14.87 36.82
C ILE A 4 -6.62 -14.09 35.62
N LEU A 5 -6.30 -12.80 35.54
CA LEU A 5 -6.61 -11.99 34.37
C LEU A 5 -5.85 -12.59 33.18
N MET A 6 -6.59 -13.15 32.22
CA MET A 6 -5.99 -13.66 30.98
C MET A 6 -5.37 -12.49 30.23
N PRO A 7 -4.12 -12.63 29.72
CA PRO A 7 -3.49 -11.54 28.99
C PRO A 7 -4.28 -11.23 27.72
N SER A 8 -4.36 -9.96 27.38
CA SER A 8 -5.18 -9.47 26.28
C SER A 8 -4.31 -8.85 25.18
N ALA A 9 -4.63 -9.16 23.93
CA ALA A 9 -3.91 -8.64 22.78
C ALA A 9 -4.85 -8.01 21.75
N MET A 10 -4.40 -6.93 21.11
CA MET A 10 -5.09 -6.32 19.97
C MET A 10 -4.17 -6.32 18.75
N ILE A 11 -4.62 -6.96 17.68
CA ILE A 11 -3.93 -6.92 16.38
C ILE A 11 -4.57 -5.86 15.49
N HIS A 12 -3.81 -4.85 15.11
CA HIS A 12 -4.21 -3.77 14.20
C HIS A 12 -3.60 -4.06 12.83
N TYR A 13 -4.43 -4.20 11.79
CA TYR A 13 -3.89 -4.53 10.47
C TYR A 13 -4.58 -3.88 9.29
N PHE A 14 -3.80 -3.61 8.25
CA PHE A 14 -4.30 -3.29 6.92
C PHE A 14 -3.86 -4.37 5.94
N SER A 15 -4.68 -4.75 4.96
CA SER A 15 -4.28 -5.74 3.94
C SER A 15 -4.88 -5.42 2.57
N GLY A 16 -4.05 -5.31 1.53
CA GLY A 16 -4.53 -5.06 0.16
C GLY A 16 -5.16 -6.30 -0.46
N THR A 17 -4.33 -7.34 -0.65
CA THR A 17 -4.66 -8.60 -1.33
C THR A 17 -4.65 -9.82 -0.41
N GLY A 18 -4.56 -9.63 0.91
CA GLY A 18 -4.72 -10.72 1.88
C GLY A 18 -3.43 -11.26 2.50
N ASN A 19 -2.24 -10.97 1.97
CA ASN A 19 -0.96 -11.41 2.56
C ASN A 19 -0.86 -11.04 4.05
N THR A 20 -1.08 -9.76 4.38
CA THR A 20 -1.05 -9.31 5.78
C THR A 20 -2.18 -9.91 6.61
N TYR A 21 -3.32 -10.24 6.01
CA TYR A 21 -4.41 -10.89 6.72
C TYR A 21 -4.01 -12.32 7.11
N HIS A 22 -3.44 -13.07 6.18
CA HIS A 22 -2.90 -14.42 6.41
C HIS A 22 -1.84 -14.42 7.54
N THR A 23 -0.89 -13.48 7.48
CA THR A 23 0.11 -13.27 8.54
C THR A 23 -0.54 -13.00 9.90
N VAL A 24 -1.57 -12.15 9.95
CA VAL A 24 -2.32 -11.84 11.17
C VAL A 24 -3.07 -13.06 11.70
N SER A 25 -3.66 -13.88 10.83
CA SER A 25 -4.34 -15.12 11.22
C SER A 25 -3.38 -16.10 11.91
N LEU A 26 -2.15 -16.24 11.40
CA LEU A 26 -1.12 -17.08 12.02
C LEU A 26 -0.68 -16.56 13.39
N ILE A 27 -0.44 -15.24 13.51
CA ILE A 27 -0.07 -14.60 14.78
C ILE A 27 -1.20 -14.74 15.80
N ARG A 28 -2.43 -14.44 15.38
CA ARG A 28 -3.63 -14.57 16.21
C ARG A 28 -3.74 -15.97 16.79
N LYS A 29 -3.67 -16.99 15.93
CA LYS A 29 -3.76 -18.39 16.36
C LYS A 29 -2.69 -18.72 17.41
N LYS A 30 -1.43 -18.32 17.18
CA LYS A 30 -0.35 -18.56 18.13
C LYS A 30 -0.57 -17.88 19.48
N LEU A 31 -1.08 -16.65 19.48
CA LEU A 31 -1.41 -15.91 20.70
C LEU A 31 -2.58 -16.58 21.45
N GLU A 32 -3.65 -16.95 20.76
CA GLU A 32 -4.80 -17.67 21.33
C GLU A 32 -4.37 -19.03 21.92
N ASP A 33 -3.57 -19.81 21.19
CA ASP A 33 -2.99 -21.08 21.66
C ASP A 33 -2.10 -20.91 22.90
N SER A 34 -1.57 -19.69 23.12
CA SER A 34 -0.74 -19.33 24.26
C SER A 34 -1.52 -18.63 25.39
N GLY A 35 -2.85 -18.63 25.33
CA GLY A 35 -3.74 -18.16 26.39
C GLY A 35 -4.12 -16.68 26.31
N TYR A 36 -3.83 -15.97 25.21
CA TYR A 36 -4.28 -14.60 25.03
C TYR A 36 -5.74 -14.52 24.60
N THR A 37 -6.48 -13.54 25.13
CA THR A 37 -7.72 -13.08 24.49
C THR A 37 -7.35 -12.08 23.40
N VAL A 38 -7.57 -12.46 22.13
CA VAL A 38 -7.12 -11.66 20.98
C VAL A 38 -8.29 -10.95 20.30
N ALA A 39 -8.25 -9.62 20.31
CA ALA A 39 -9.09 -8.78 19.46
C ALA A 39 -8.35 -8.42 18.17
N VAL A 40 -9.09 -8.24 17.08
CA VAL A 40 -8.52 -7.89 15.78
C VAL A 40 -9.24 -6.66 15.24
N ASN A 41 -8.48 -5.63 14.90
CA ASN A 41 -8.97 -4.40 14.28
C ASN A 41 -8.43 -4.23 12.86
N ARG A 42 -9.34 -4.16 11.88
CA ARG A 42 -9.01 -3.94 10.48
C ARG A 42 -8.99 -2.43 10.18
N VAL A 43 -7.82 -1.93 9.79
CA VAL A 43 -7.52 -0.52 9.54
C VAL A 43 -7.86 -0.14 8.10
N GLU A 44 -9.14 0.12 7.84
CA GLU A 44 -9.67 0.53 6.53
C GLU A 44 -10.76 1.58 6.70
N CYS A 45 -11.17 2.24 5.64
CA CYS A 45 -12.38 3.07 5.59
C CYS A 45 -12.48 4.15 6.70
N GLY A 46 -11.33 4.64 7.16
CA GLY A 46 -11.24 5.66 8.20
C GLY A 46 -11.51 5.16 9.62
N THR A 47 -11.42 3.84 9.87
CA THR A 47 -11.56 3.22 11.20
C THR A 47 -10.79 4.00 12.25
N MET A 48 -11.49 4.38 13.32
CA MET A 48 -10.88 4.99 14.50
C MET A 48 -10.25 3.89 15.37
N PRO A 49 -9.05 4.13 15.93
CA PRO A 49 -8.48 3.21 16.90
C PRO A 49 -9.40 3.03 18.12
N PRO A 50 -9.54 1.81 18.64
CA PRO A 50 -10.24 1.59 19.90
C PRO A 50 -9.45 2.18 21.07
N GLU A 51 -10.10 2.33 22.21
CA GLU A 51 -9.42 2.68 23.47
C GLU A 51 -8.32 1.65 23.80
N ASN A 52 -7.25 2.14 24.43
CA ASN A 52 -6.17 1.27 24.87
C ASN A 52 -6.54 0.59 26.19
N LYS A 53 -6.85 -0.70 26.12
CA LYS A 53 -7.15 -1.57 27.25
C LYS A 53 -6.47 -2.94 27.14
N TYR A 54 -5.47 -3.05 26.26
CA TYR A 54 -4.82 -4.32 25.94
C TYR A 54 -3.36 -4.30 26.40
N ASP A 55 -2.89 -5.46 26.86
CA ASP A 55 -1.52 -5.61 27.37
C ASP A 55 -0.49 -5.63 26.23
N LEU A 56 -0.91 -6.15 25.07
CA LEU A 56 -0.10 -6.33 23.88
C LEU A 56 -0.80 -5.80 22.63
N HIS A 57 -0.07 -5.05 21.81
CA HIS A 57 -0.53 -4.55 20.52
C HIS A 57 0.35 -5.12 19.39
N VAL A 58 -0.23 -5.68 18.34
CA VAL A 58 0.51 -6.10 17.15
C VAL A 58 0.06 -5.25 15.97
N PHE A 59 0.97 -4.53 15.33
CA PHE A 59 0.69 -3.71 14.15
C PHE A 59 1.23 -4.40 12.91
N ALA A 60 0.35 -4.75 11.97
CA ALA A 60 0.74 -5.44 10.74
C ALA A 60 0.21 -4.73 9.49
N PHE A 61 1.05 -4.50 8.49
CA PHE A 61 0.65 -3.78 7.27
C PHE A 61 1.51 -4.17 6.06
N PRO A 62 0.99 -4.03 4.83
CA PRO A 62 1.80 -4.20 3.64
C PRO A 62 2.80 -3.05 3.50
N VAL A 63 3.89 -3.26 2.76
CA VAL A 63 4.86 -2.18 2.44
C VAL A 63 4.51 -1.54 1.11
N TYR A 64 4.27 -0.22 1.12
CA TYR A 64 4.02 0.57 -0.09
C TYR A 64 5.15 1.58 -0.28
N ALA A 65 5.86 1.47 -1.40
CA ALA A 65 7.01 2.32 -1.73
C ALA A 65 8.05 2.42 -0.60
N ALA A 66 8.50 1.26 -0.11
CA ALA A 66 9.48 1.11 0.97
C ALA A 66 9.05 1.68 2.34
N ASP A 67 7.76 2.00 2.52
CA ASP A 67 7.24 2.61 3.74
C ASP A 67 5.83 2.10 4.12
N VAL A 68 5.32 2.60 5.24
CA VAL A 68 4.00 2.33 5.79
C VAL A 68 2.91 2.92 4.89
N PRO A 69 1.80 2.20 4.60
CA PRO A 69 0.68 2.71 3.84
C PRO A 69 0.04 3.94 4.51
N ASP A 70 -0.37 4.94 3.73
CA ASP A 70 -1.00 6.17 4.23
C ASP A 70 -2.24 5.90 5.10
N VAL A 71 -3.03 4.87 4.77
CA VAL A 71 -4.16 4.43 5.61
C VAL A 71 -3.73 4.01 7.01
N MET A 72 -2.58 3.34 7.14
CA MET A 72 -2.03 2.92 8.43
C MET A 72 -1.34 4.09 9.13
N ILE A 73 -0.56 4.93 8.43
CA ILE A 73 0.03 6.16 9.02
C ILE A 73 -1.03 7.03 9.69
N LYS A 74 -2.13 7.32 8.99
CA LYS A 74 -3.26 8.10 9.52
C LYS A 74 -3.89 7.45 10.75
N TYR A 75 -3.97 6.13 10.78
CA TYR A 75 -4.45 5.37 11.92
C TYR A 75 -3.50 5.45 13.11
N LEU A 76 -2.20 5.24 12.90
CA LEU A 76 -1.18 5.29 13.95
C LEU A 76 -1.11 6.67 14.63
N HIS A 77 -1.24 7.76 13.87
CA HIS A 77 -1.28 9.11 14.44
C HIS A 77 -2.51 9.36 15.34
N ARG A 78 -3.61 8.66 15.10
CA ARG A 78 -4.85 8.75 15.89
C ARG A 78 -4.89 7.81 17.09
N LEU A 79 -3.87 6.97 17.28
CA LEU A 79 -3.81 6.05 18.41
C LEU A 79 -3.91 6.81 19.75
N PRO A 80 -4.64 6.24 20.73
CA PRO A 80 -4.58 6.71 22.10
C PRO A 80 -3.18 6.52 22.69
N PRO A 81 -2.85 7.20 23.81
CA PRO A 81 -1.63 6.96 24.55
C PRO A 81 -1.40 5.47 24.84
N GLY A 82 -0.18 5.01 24.63
CA GLY A 82 0.22 3.62 24.83
C GLY A 82 0.36 3.26 26.31
N ASN A 83 0.66 4.23 27.18
CA ASN A 83 0.80 4.02 28.64
C ASN A 83 1.69 2.81 29.02
N GLY A 84 2.73 2.53 28.23
CA GLY A 84 3.62 1.39 28.43
C GLY A 84 3.11 0.06 27.89
N SER A 85 1.94 0.00 27.23
CA SER A 85 1.46 -1.22 26.56
C SER A 85 2.52 -1.77 25.61
N LYS A 86 2.75 -3.08 25.69
CA LYS A 86 3.74 -3.76 24.85
C LYS A 86 3.28 -3.75 23.41
N ALA A 87 4.21 -3.65 22.48
CA ALA A 87 3.90 -3.61 21.06
C ALA A 87 4.88 -4.41 20.20
N ALA A 88 4.39 -4.92 19.08
CA ALA A 88 5.17 -5.51 18.00
C ALA A 88 4.75 -4.93 16.65
N VAL A 89 5.69 -4.78 15.72
CA VAL A 89 5.44 -4.29 14.36
C VAL A 89 5.92 -5.30 13.33
N LEU A 90 5.04 -5.69 12.39
CA LEU A 90 5.38 -6.61 11.31
C LEU A 90 4.98 -6.03 9.95
N SER A 91 5.98 -5.73 9.14
CA SER A 91 5.80 -5.32 7.74
C SER A 91 5.69 -6.52 6.81
N VAL A 92 4.76 -6.48 5.86
CA VAL A 92 4.57 -7.53 4.86
C VAL A 92 4.88 -6.98 3.47
N TYR A 93 6.02 -7.38 2.88
CA TYR A 93 6.45 -6.87 1.57
C TYR A 93 6.25 -7.90 0.46
N GLY A 94 6.25 -7.43 -0.79
CA GLY A 94 6.15 -8.29 -1.96
C GLY A 94 7.50 -8.95 -2.26
N LYS A 95 7.55 -10.28 -2.25
CA LYS A 95 8.70 -11.10 -2.60
C LYS A 95 8.60 -11.58 -4.04
N ILE A 96 9.73 -11.52 -4.75
CA ILE A 96 9.89 -12.03 -6.11
C ILE A 96 10.91 -13.18 -6.06
N PHE A 97 10.59 -14.33 -6.66
CA PHE A 97 11.51 -15.47 -6.75
C PHE A 97 12.31 -15.34 -8.06
N GLN A 98 13.32 -14.46 -8.07
CA GLN A 98 14.32 -14.42 -9.14
C GLN A 98 15.71 -14.62 -8.55
N ASP A 99 16.66 -15.06 -9.40
CA ASP A 99 18.07 -15.16 -9.05
C ASP A 99 18.54 -13.86 -8.41
N HIS A 100 19.11 -13.98 -7.21
CA HIS A 100 19.56 -12.86 -6.39
C HIS A 100 20.75 -12.19 -7.07
N ARG A 101 20.48 -11.10 -7.80
CA ARG A 101 21.48 -10.26 -8.46
C ARG A 101 21.94 -9.11 -7.56
N PHE A 102 21.08 -8.60 -6.67
CA PHE A 102 21.42 -7.48 -5.76
C PHE A 102 20.66 -7.56 -4.42
N PRO A 103 21.23 -7.05 -3.30
CA PRO A 103 20.50 -6.95 -2.03
C PRO A 103 19.15 -6.21 -2.18
N GLY A 104 18.05 -6.83 -1.72
CA GLY A 104 16.69 -6.27 -1.80
C GLY A 104 15.92 -6.55 -3.10
N ASP A 105 16.51 -7.24 -4.08
CA ASP A 105 15.85 -7.57 -5.36
C ASP A 105 14.69 -8.57 -5.23
N GLN A 106 14.66 -9.36 -4.16
CA GLN A 106 13.54 -10.21 -3.76
C GLN A 106 12.51 -9.43 -2.93
N GLY A 107 12.54 -8.10 -2.95
CA GLY A 107 11.72 -7.23 -2.11
C GLY A 107 12.33 -6.96 -0.75
N ASP A 108 12.10 -5.74 -0.26
CA ASP A 108 12.62 -5.24 1.00
C ASP A 108 11.54 -4.45 1.74
N PRO A 109 11.45 -4.55 3.08
CA PRO A 109 10.48 -3.77 3.85
C PRO A 109 10.81 -2.26 3.92
N GLY A 110 11.97 -1.84 3.45
CA GLY A 110 12.50 -0.49 3.59
C GLY A 110 12.57 -0.07 5.06
N SER A 111 12.18 1.17 5.32
CA SER A 111 12.09 1.72 6.67
C SER A 111 10.73 1.48 7.33
N SER A 112 9.80 0.78 6.67
CA SER A 112 8.38 0.75 7.07
C SER A 112 8.12 0.31 8.52
N TYR A 113 8.77 -0.76 9.00
CA TYR A 113 8.60 -1.22 10.38
C TYR A 113 9.17 -0.22 11.40
N ASP A 114 10.29 0.44 11.05
CA ASP A 114 10.94 1.43 11.91
C ASP A 114 10.16 2.75 11.93
N HIS A 115 9.58 3.15 10.80
CA HIS A 115 8.72 4.31 10.72
C HIS A 115 7.47 4.12 11.60
N ALA A 116 6.77 2.99 11.46
CA ALA A 116 5.62 2.68 12.31
C ALA A 116 6.02 2.61 13.79
N ARG A 117 7.14 1.95 14.12
CA ARG A 117 7.72 1.93 15.48
C ARG A 117 7.93 3.35 16.01
N SER A 118 8.57 4.22 15.23
CA SER A 118 8.85 5.61 15.60
C SER A 118 7.58 6.39 15.97
N ILE A 119 6.48 6.17 15.24
CA ILE A 119 5.19 6.82 15.53
C ILE A 119 4.59 6.28 16.84
N ILE A 120 4.52 4.96 17.02
CA ILE A 120 3.86 4.37 18.20
C ILE A 120 4.71 4.49 19.48
N SER A 121 6.03 4.46 19.38
CA SER A 121 6.91 4.70 20.54
C SER A 121 6.73 6.13 21.08
N ARG A 122 6.56 7.14 20.21
CA ARG A 122 6.23 8.52 20.62
C ARG A 122 4.86 8.63 21.29
N LYS A 123 3.95 7.68 21.06
CA LYS A 123 2.67 7.57 21.75
C LYS A 123 2.78 6.87 23.11
N GLY A 124 3.95 6.36 23.49
CA GLY A 124 4.19 5.67 24.76
C GLY A 124 3.93 4.17 24.72
N TYR A 125 3.94 3.53 23.56
CA TYR A 125 3.96 2.06 23.45
C TYR A 125 5.39 1.53 23.60
N ASP A 126 5.58 0.47 24.38
CA ASP A 126 6.87 -0.23 24.50
C ASP A 126 7.01 -1.26 23.38
N VAL A 127 7.68 -0.87 22.29
CA VAL A 127 7.88 -1.76 21.15
C VAL A 127 8.99 -2.76 21.45
N LEU A 128 8.60 -4.03 21.57
CA LEU A 128 9.50 -5.15 21.87
C LEU A 128 10.09 -5.77 20.61
N LEU A 129 9.30 -5.87 19.54
CA LEU A 129 9.69 -6.58 18.31
C LEU A 129 9.35 -5.77 17.06
N THR A 130 10.29 -5.75 16.11
CA THR A 130 10.03 -5.30 14.74
C THR A 130 10.51 -6.34 13.73
N GLY A 131 9.80 -6.47 12.61
CA GLY A 131 10.16 -7.44 11.58
C GLY A 131 9.56 -7.13 10.22
N GLY A 132 10.11 -7.81 9.21
CA GLY A 132 9.59 -7.82 7.86
C GLY A 132 9.48 -9.26 7.35
N VAL A 133 8.40 -9.59 6.63
CA VAL A 133 8.22 -10.88 5.96
C VAL A 133 7.75 -10.69 4.52
N GLY A 134 8.36 -11.41 3.60
CA GLY A 134 8.07 -11.32 2.17
C GLY A 134 7.03 -12.33 1.72
N TYR A 135 5.87 -11.90 1.24
CA TYR A 135 4.84 -12.76 0.63
C TYR A 135 4.75 -12.49 -0.87
N PRO A 136 4.05 -13.32 -1.67
CA PRO A 136 3.93 -13.11 -3.12
C PRO A 136 3.58 -11.66 -3.46
N HIS A 137 4.33 -11.05 -4.40
CA HIS A 137 4.10 -9.66 -4.77
C HIS A 137 2.70 -9.47 -5.35
N SER A 138 2.07 -8.35 -4.99
CA SER A 138 0.68 -8.05 -5.36
C SER A 138 0.55 -6.89 -6.35
N ILE A 139 1.66 -6.32 -6.82
CA ILE A 139 1.69 -5.14 -7.70
C ILE A 139 1.46 -5.47 -9.19
N THR A 140 0.32 -6.08 -9.47
CA THR A 140 -0.11 -6.54 -10.81
C THR A 140 -0.06 -5.45 -11.89
N GLN A 141 -0.05 -4.17 -11.51
CA GLN A 141 0.14 -3.05 -12.44
C GLN A 141 1.48 -3.04 -13.16
N PHE A 142 2.55 -3.56 -12.54
CA PHE A 142 3.91 -3.45 -13.09
C PHE A 142 4.57 -4.81 -13.29
N ILE A 143 4.22 -5.79 -12.45
CA ILE A 143 4.87 -7.10 -12.44
C ILE A 143 3.80 -8.18 -12.60
N PRO A 144 3.96 -9.14 -13.52
CA PRO A 144 3.08 -10.30 -13.60
C PRO A 144 3.09 -11.04 -12.25
N PRO A 145 1.95 -11.44 -11.68
CA PRO A 145 1.94 -12.23 -10.45
C PRO A 145 2.73 -13.53 -10.63
N PRO A 146 3.31 -14.07 -9.55
CA PRO A 146 4.05 -15.33 -9.63
C PRO A 146 3.14 -16.46 -10.11
N ASP A 147 3.70 -17.56 -10.59
CA ASP A 147 2.89 -18.76 -10.85
C ASP A 147 2.47 -19.43 -9.52
N GLU A 148 1.66 -20.49 -9.61
CA GLU A 148 1.13 -21.17 -8.42
C GLU A 148 2.22 -21.89 -7.62
N ALA A 149 3.22 -22.47 -8.28
CA ALA A 149 4.30 -23.18 -7.61
C ALA A 149 5.21 -22.21 -6.85
N GLU A 150 5.57 -21.10 -7.48
CA GLU A 150 6.33 -20.00 -6.87
C GLU A 150 5.56 -19.38 -5.70
N GLU A 151 4.25 -19.12 -5.88
CA GLU A 151 3.39 -18.61 -4.81
C GLU A 151 3.42 -19.53 -3.57
N LEU A 152 3.22 -20.83 -3.77
CA LEU A 152 3.22 -21.82 -2.69
C LEU A 152 4.58 -21.89 -1.99
N ALA A 153 5.69 -21.89 -2.73
CA ALA A 153 7.04 -21.90 -2.18
C ALA A 153 7.33 -20.66 -1.34
N ILE A 154 6.96 -19.46 -1.84
CA ILE A 154 7.09 -18.22 -1.08
C ILE A 154 6.26 -18.29 0.20
N LYS A 155 4.97 -18.66 0.12
CA LYS A 155 4.08 -18.75 1.28
C LYS A 155 4.62 -19.71 2.34
N ALA A 156 5.06 -20.91 1.95
CA ALA A 156 5.60 -21.89 2.88
C ALA A 156 6.80 -21.33 3.68
N SER A 157 7.79 -20.76 2.98
CA SER A 157 8.98 -20.19 3.63
C SER A 157 8.67 -18.97 4.51
N SER A 158 7.61 -18.24 4.19
CA SER A 158 7.21 -17.04 4.91
C SER A 158 6.34 -17.34 6.11
N ASP A 159 5.49 -18.36 6.03
CA ASP A 159 4.70 -18.86 7.15
C ASP A 159 5.58 -19.32 8.32
N GLU A 160 6.72 -19.97 8.04
CA GLU A 160 7.72 -20.32 9.06
C GLU A 160 8.27 -19.07 9.78
N LYS A 161 8.62 -18.03 9.02
CA LYS A 161 9.11 -16.77 9.60
C LYS A 161 8.06 -16.06 10.44
N VAL A 162 6.79 -16.10 10.02
CA VAL A 162 5.67 -15.55 10.81
C VAL A 162 5.48 -16.32 12.10
N LYS A 163 5.53 -17.67 12.06
CA LYS A 163 5.45 -18.50 13.26
C LYS A 163 6.57 -18.19 14.24
N MET A 164 7.82 -18.11 13.76
CA MET A 164 8.96 -17.70 14.59
C MET A 164 8.76 -16.30 15.18
N PHE A 165 8.24 -15.34 14.41
CA PHE A 165 7.94 -14.00 14.94
C PHE A 165 6.87 -14.04 16.03
N ALA A 166 5.82 -14.85 15.85
CA ALA A 166 4.76 -15.04 16.83
C ALA A 166 5.24 -15.75 18.11
N ASP A 167 6.12 -16.75 17.99
CA ASP A 167 6.76 -17.42 19.12
C ASP A 167 7.53 -16.43 19.99
N ARG A 168 8.26 -15.50 19.36
CA ARG A 168 9.03 -14.46 20.05
C ARG A 168 8.13 -13.42 20.73
N ILE A 169 6.99 -13.09 20.14
CA ILE A 169 5.98 -12.24 20.80
C ILE A 169 5.52 -12.91 22.10
N VAL A 170 5.18 -14.20 22.05
CA VAL A 170 4.71 -14.96 23.22
C VAL A 170 5.81 -15.08 24.29
N ALA A 171 7.06 -15.30 23.87
CA ALA A 171 8.21 -15.35 24.77
C ALA A 171 8.51 -14.00 25.46
N GLY A 172 7.98 -12.89 24.92
CA GLY A 172 8.30 -11.55 25.40
C GLY A 172 9.71 -11.08 25.02
N ASP A 173 10.26 -11.65 23.95
CA ASP A 173 11.58 -11.29 23.43
C ASP A 173 11.64 -9.80 23.07
N ARG A 174 12.83 -9.21 23.21
CA ARG A 174 13.14 -7.89 22.67
C ARG A 174 14.14 -8.01 21.52
N ASP A 175 13.70 -7.62 20.33
CA ASP A 175 14.52 -7.50 19.12
C ASP A 175 13.90 -6.45 18.21
N VAL A 176 14.31 -5.22 18.47
CA VAL A 176 13.92 -4.05 17.71
C VAL A 176 14.97 -3.83 16.62
N LYS A 177 14.63 -4.25 15.42
CA LYS A 177 15.41 -4.02 14.22
C LYS A 177 15.23 -2.58 13.73
N SER A 178 16.30 -2.04 13.19
CA SER A 178 16.33 -0.75 12.48
C SER A 178 16.94 -0.96 11.08
N PRO A 179 16.48 -0.24 10.06
CA PRO A 179 17.12 -0.29 8.74
C PRO A 179 18.55 0.25 8.82
N GLY A 180 19.43 -0.26 7.95
CA GLY A 180 20.76 0.32 7.79
C GLY A 180 20.68 1.78 7.32
N LEU A 181 21.70 2.58 7.62
CA LEU A 181 21.70 4.04 7.36
C LEU A 181 21.36 4.38 5.91
N ILE A 182 21.96 3.67 4.94
CA ILE A 182 21.70 3.91 3.50
C ILE A 182 20.24 3.62 3.16
N VAL A 183 19.70 2.50 3.65
CA VAL A 183 18.28 2.13 3.44
C VAL A 183 17.38 3.19 4.04
N ALA A 184 17.69 3.68 5.24
CA ALA A 184 16.94 4.74 5.90
C ALA A 184 16.96 6.05 5.10
N LEU A 185 18.15 6.50 4.67
CA LEU A 185 18.33 7.74 3.91
C LEU A 185 17.59 7.73 2.58
N LEU A 186 17.47 6.57 1.93
CA LEU A 186 16.75 6.44 0.66
C LEU A 186 15.24 6.23 0.86
N SER A 187 14.85 5.35 1.79
CA SER A 187 13.46 4.89 1.92
C SER A 187 12.55 5.93 2.57
N TYR A 188 13.02 6.68 3.57
CA TYR A 188 12.18 7.67 4.27
C TYR A 188 11.73 8.83 3.35
N PRO A 189 12.64 9.54 2.64
CA PRO A 189 12.22 10.59 1.71
C PRO A 189 11.38 10.05 0.55
N PHE A 190 11.74 8.86 0.03
CA PHE A 190 10.99 8.23 -1.05
C PHE A 190 9.56 7.87 -0.63
N GLY A 191 9.40 7.21 0.52
CA GLY A 191 8.10 6.88 1.10
C GLY A 191 7.24 8.12 1.36
N PHE A 192 7.84 9.17 1.91
CA PHE A 192 7.16 10.46 2.13
C PHE A 192 6.69 11.11 0.82
N LEU A 193 7.58 11.27 -0.17
CA LEU A 193 7.26 11.87 -1.47
C LEU A 193 6.22 11.04 -2.24
N TYR A 194 6.33 9.72 -2.17
CA TYR A 194 5.34 8.81 -2.74
C TYR A 194 3.99 8.96 -2.04
N GLY A 195 3.96 8.99 -0.71
CA GLY A 195 2.75 9.18 0.09
C GLY A 195 2.06 10.53 -0.18
N LEU A 196 2.85 11.58 -0.41
CA LEU A 196 2.35 12.91 -0.71
C LEU A 196 1.87 13.03 -2.16
N MET A 197 2.63 12.52 -3.13
CA MET A 197 2.40 12.79 -4.57
C MET A 197 2.23 11.51 -5.38
N GLY A 198 3.20 10.59 -5.31
CA GLY A 198 3.29 9.43 -6.20
C GLY A 198 2.05 8.51 -6.18
N ARG A 199 1.51 8.23 -4.99
CA ARG A 199 0.35 7.33 -4.83
C ARG A 199 -0.92 7.83 -5.51
N ARG A 200 -1.08 9.16 -5.64
CA ARG A 200 -2.32 9.78 -6.12
C ARG A 200 -2.63 9.41 -7.56
N GLY A 201 -1.59 9.22 -8.38
CA GLY A 201 -1.73 8.81 -9.78
C GLY A 201 -2.01 7.31 -9.98
N LEU A 202 -1.80 6.46 -8.98
CA LEU A 202 -1.87 4.99 -9.18
C LEU A 202 -3.28 4.48 -9.51
N GLY A 203 -4.29 5.11 -8.93
CA GLY A 203 -5.69 4.80 -9.29
C GLY A 203 -6.01 5.17 -10.73
N LYS A 204 -5.33 6.19 -11.27
CA LYS A 204 -5.62 6.77 -12.59
C LYS A 204 -5.08 5.97 -13.75
N MET A 205 -4.24 4.97 -13.49
CA MET A 205 -3.81 4.00 -14.49
C MET A 205 -4.85 2.90 -14.73
N PHE A 206 -5.79 2.70 -13.81
CA PHE A 206 -6.80 1.67 -13.99
C PHE A 206 -7.87 2.07 -15.00
N VAL A 207 -8.36 1.07 -15.72
CA VAL A 207 -9.52 1.14 -16.61
C VAL A 207 -10.36 -0.12 -16.43
N ALA A 208 -11.68 -0.02 -16.58
CA ALA A 208 -12.54 -1.18 -16.69
C ALA A 208 -12.91 -1.43 -18.15
N ASP A 209 -12.52 -2.61 -18.64
CA ASP A 209 -12.78 -3.03 -20.00
C ASP A 209 -14.26 -3.41 -20.25
N SER A 210 -14.55 -3.77 -21.49
CA SER A 210 -15.88 -4.19 -21.93
C SER A 210 -16.48 -5.37 -21.15
N LYS A 211 -15.66 -6.23 -20.51
CA LYS A 211 -16.15 -7.35 -19.69
C LYS A 211 -16.81 -6.91 -18.39
N CYS A 212 -16.62 -5.66 -17.97
CA CYS A 212 -17.18 -5.18 -16.70
C CYS A 212 -18.71 -5.20 -16.73
N ILE A 213 -19.28 -6.01 -15.85
CA ILE A 213 -20.72 -6.22 -15.61
C ILE A 213 -21.33 -5.26 -14.59
N SER A 214 -20.62 -4.18 -14.22
CA SER A 214 -21.14 -3.10 -13.35
C SER A 214 -21.61 -3.53 -11.95
N CYS A 215 -21.10 -4.66 -11.43
CA CYS A 215 -21.56 -5.23 -10.15
C CYS A 215 -21.21 -4.45 -8.87
N GLY A 216 -20.39 -3.39 -8.96
CA GLY A 216 -20.00 -2.55 -7.81
C GLY A 216 -19.08 -3.22 -6.77
N LYS A 217 -18.66 -4.48 -6.93
CA LYS A 217 -17.77 -5.16 -5.95
C LYS A 217 -16.46 -4.41 -5.68
N CYS A 218 -15.86 -3.80 -6.71
CA CYS A 218 -14.63 -3.03 -6.56
C CYS A 218 -14.82 -1.75 -5.75
N GLU A 219 -15.95 -1.06 -5.91
CA GLU A 219 -16.35 0.11 -5.12
C GLU A 219 -16.55 -0.28 -3.64
N LYS A 220 -17.37 -1.30 -3.38
CA LYS A 220 -17.64 -1.79 -2.01
C LYS A 220 -16.39 -2.27 -1.28
N ALA A 221 -15.50 -2.96 -1.99
CA ALA A 221 -14.27 -3.48 -1.40
C ALA A 221 -13.17 -2.42 -1.21
N CYS A 222 -13.35 -1.18 -1.69
CA CYS A 222 -12.27 -0.19 -1.70
C CYS A 222 -11.97 0.33 -0.28
N PRO A 223 -10.78 0.07 0.30
CA PRO A 223 -10.48 0.46 1.68
C PRO A 223 -10.37 1.98 1.87
N SER A 224 -10.28 2.75 0.79
CA SER A 224 -10.18 4.20 0.83
C SER A 224 -11.38 4.91 0.20
N LYS A 225 -12.43 4.15 -0.16
CA LYS A 225 -13.66 4.69 -0.79
C LYS A 225 -13.35 5.57 -2.01
N THR A 226 -12.34 5.19 -2.79
CA THR A 226 -11.84 5.98 -3.93
C THR A 226 -12.52 5.69 -5.25
N ILE A 227 -13.27 4.59 -5.32
CA ILE A 227 -13.90 4.12 -6.55
C ILE A 227 -15.36 4.55 -6.53
N THR A 228 -15.83 5.16 -7.60
CA THR A 228 -17.26 5.42 -7.86
C THR A 228 -17.66 4.88 -9.21
N LEU A 229 -18.91 4.48 -9.39
CA LEU A 229 -19.43 4.07 -10.70
C LEU A 229 -19.92 5.29 -11.51
N ILE A 230 -19.24 5.59 -12.62
CA ILE A 230 -19.63 6.62 -13.59
C ILE A 230 -20.00 5.91 -14.90
N ASN A 231 -21.20 6.18 -15.43
CA ASN A 231 -21.74 5.49 -16.61
C ASN A 231 -21.60 3.95 -16.51
N LYS A 232 -22.01 3.39 -15.36
CA LYS A 232 -21.95 1.96 -15.03
C LYS A 232 -20.53 1.36 -14.99
N LYS A 233 -19.45 2.16 -15.01
CA LYS A 233 -18.05 1.67 -14.97
C LYS A 233 -17.30 2.32 -13.79
N PRO A 234 -16.39 1.61 -13.13
CA PRO A 234 -15.61 2.18 -12.04
C PRO A 234 -14.68 3.29 -12.53
N SER A 235 -14.61 4.36 -11.75
CA SER A 235 -13.69 5.47 -11.88
C SER A 235 -13.01 5.69 -10.53
N TRP A 236 -11.70 5.92 -10.54
CA TRP A 236 -10.88 6.06 -9.34
C TRP A 236 -10.57 7.53 -9.09
N ASN A 237 -10.77 8.02 -7.88
CA ASN A 237 -10.32 9.34 -7.46
C ASN A 237 -8.82 9.34 -7.09
N TRP A 238 -8.32 10.48 -6.59
CA TRP A 238 -6.90 10.71 -6.30
C TRP A 238 -6.43 10.19 -4.94
N ASP A 239 -7.30 9.64 -4.09
CA ASP A 239 -6.96 9.15 -2.75
C ASP A 239 -6.57 7.66 -2.73
N CYS A 240 -6.34 7.08 -3.91
CA CYS A 240 -5.98 5.68 -4.07
C CYS A 240 -4.74 5.31 -3.23
N GLN A 241 -4.78 4.14 -2.58
CA GLN A 241 -3.65 3.60 -1.83
C GLN A 241 -2.75 2.69 -2.68
N GLY A 242 -3.12 2.42 -3.94
CA GLY A 242 -2.37 1.49 -4.78
C GLY A 242 -2.44 0.02 -4.32
N CYS A 243 -3.40 -0.35 -3.45
CA CYS A 243 -3.45 -1.65 -2.78
C CYS A 243 -3.76 -2.87 -3.69
N GLN A 244 -4.05 -2.65 -4.97
CA GLN A 244 -4.35 -3.68 -5.98
C GLN A 244 -5.54 -4.61 -5.65
N ARG A 245 -6.32 -4.32 -4.62
CA ARG A 245 -7.50 -5.12 -4.28
C ARG A 245 -8.54 -5.16 -5.40
N CYS A 246 -8.84 -4.01 -6.00
CA CYS A 246 -9.89 -3.91 -7.01
C CYS A 246 -9.61 -4.74 -8.27
N ILE A 247 -8.38 -4.72 -8.78
CA ILE A 247 -7.98 -5.51 -9.94
C ILE A 247 -8.08 -7.02 -9.68
N ASN A 248 -7.75 -7.45 -8.45
CA ASN A 248 -7.75 -8.86 -8.07
C ASN A 248 -9.13 -9.41 -7.68
N ILE A 249 -10.02 -8.60 -7.11
CA ILE A 249 -11.36 -9.05 -6.68
C ILE A 249 -12.40 -9.07 -7.82
N CYS A 250 -12.10 -8.50 -8.99
CA CYS A 250 -13.07 -8.39 -10.07
C CYS A 250 -13.46 -9.79 -10.59
N PRO A 251 -14.74 -10.22 -10.48
CA PRO A 251 -15.12 -11.61 -10.80
C PRO A 251 -14.98 -11.94 -12.29
N VAL A 252 -15.13 -10.92 -13.13
CA VAL A 252 -15.00 -11.02 -14.61
C VAL A 252 -13.64 -10.50 -15.09
N LYS A 253 -12.69 -10.26 -14.17
CA LYS A 253 -11.33 -9.76 -14.43
C LYS A 253 -11.26 -8.51 -15.31
N ALA A 254 -12.27 -7.64 -15.27
CA ALA A 254 -12.43 -6.51 -16.19
C ALA A 254 -11.60 -5.27 -15.85
N ILE A 255 -11.09 -5.15 -14.62
CA ILE A 255 -10.21 -4.02 -14.24
C ILE A 255 -8.80 -4.35 -14.73
N GLN A 256 -8.18 -3.40 -15.43
CA GLN A 256 -6.87 -3.54 -16.07
C GLN A 256 -6.02 -2.27 -15.89
N THR A 257 -4.72 -2.36 -16.11
CA THR A 257 -3.83 -1.19 -16.26
C THR A 257 -3.84 -0.72 -17.70
N SER A 258 -4.31 0.50 -17.98
CA SER A 258 -4.36 1.06 -19.32
C SER A 258 -2.97 1.50 -19.79
N ILE A 259 -2.54 0.98 -20.95
CA ILE A 259 -1.30 1.42 -21.61
C ILE A 259 -1.41 2.91 -21.99
N MET A 260 -2.58 3.34 -22.44
CA MET A 260 -2.79 4.73 -22.87
C MET A 260 -2.75 5.70 -21.69
N ARG A 261 -3.39 5.36 -20.56
CA ARG A 261 -3.31 6.19 -19.34
C ARG A 261 -1.88 6.26 -18.83
N LEU A 262 -1.14 5.14 -18.84
CA LEU A 262 0.28 5.13 -18.51
C LEU A 262 1.09 6.03 -19.45
N ALA A 263 0.93 5.85 -20.77
CA ALA A 263 1.64 6.64 -21.78
C ALA A 263 1.35 8.14 -21.67
N ILE A 264 0.10 8.55 -21.49
CA ILE A 264 -0.27 9.97 -21.38
C ILE A 264 0.20 10.55 -20.05
N MET A 265 -0.15 9.92 -18.92
CA MET A 265 0.01 10.52 -17.59
C MET A 265 1.42 10.38 -17.01
N TRP A 266 2.14 9.31 -17.39
CA TRP A 266 3.44 8.96 -16.79
C TRP A 266 4.62 9.04 -17.75
N LEU A 267 4.39 9.14 -19.06
CA LEU A 267 5.45 9.38 -20.05
C LEU A 267 5.26 10.73 -20.76
N GLY A 268 4.06 10.99 -21.26
CA GLY A 268 3.73 12.18 -22.04
C GLY A 268 3.85 13.48 -21.25
N ILE A 269 3.15 13.60 -20.12
CA ILE A 269 3.23 14.81 -19.29
C ILE A 269 4.66 15.07 -18.79
N PRO A 270 5.38 14.07 -18.22
CA PRO A 270 6.80 14.21 -17.90
C PRO A 270 7.68 14.65 -19.07
N ALA A 271 7.49 14.05 -20.26
CA ALA A 271 8.27 14.40 -21.44
C ALA A 271 7.97 15.82 -21.93
N LEU A 272 6.72 16.28 -21.87
CA LEU A 272 6.33 17.65 -22.22
C LEU A 272 6.95 18.67 -21.26
N LEU A 273 6.92 18.39 -19.96
CA LEU A 273 7.56 19.24 -18.95
C LEU A 273 9.07 19.28 -19.13
N MET A 274 9.69 18.14 -19.44
CA MET A 274 11.12 18.05 -19.70
C MET A 274 11.50 18.80 -20.99
N ALA A 275 10.73 18.66 -22.07
CA ALA A 275 10.94 19.39 -23.31
C ALA A 275 10.79 20.90 -23.11
N TYR A 276 9.79 21.32 -22.34
CA TYR A 276 9.61 22.72 -21.97
C TYR A 276 10.81 23.26 -21.17
N TRP A 277 11.31 22.48 -20.21
CA TRP A 277 12.45 22.85 -19.38
C TRP A 277 13.76 22.93 -20.19
N ILE A 278 13.96 22.04 -21.17
CA ILE A 278 15.10 22.07 -22.10
C ILE A 278 14.99 23.24 -23.10
N ALA A 279 13.78 23.53 -23.60
CA ALA A 279 13.55 24.58 -24.59
C ALA A 279 13.42 25.99 -24.00
N GLY A 280 13.07 26.12 -22.71
CA GLY A 280 12.90 27.40 -22.03
C GLY A 280 14.11 28.33 -22.14
N PRO A 281 15.34 27.86 -21.87
CA PRO A 281 16.56 28.64 -22.08
C PRO A 281 16.76 29.09 -23.54
N LEU A 282 16.37 28.26 -24.51
CA LEU A 282 16.45 28.58 -25.95
C LEU A 282 15.42 29.63 -26.37
N ALA A 283 14.30 29.74 -25.65
CA ALA A 283 13.22 30.69 -25.90
C ALA A 283 13.35 32.00 -25.09
N GLY A 284 14.47 32.21 -24.38
CA GLY A 284 14.69 33.41 -23.56
C GLY A 284 13.83 33.47 -22.27
N HIS A 285 13.16 32.37 -21.91
CA HIS A 285 12.41 32.29 -20.66
C HIS A 285 13.36 31.96 -19.50
N TYR A 286 13.87 33.01 -18.84
CA TYR A 286 14.56 32.87 -17.56
C TYR A 286 13.54 32.89 -16.42
N TYR A 287 13.42 31.77 -15.72
CA TYR A 287 12.67 31.73 -14.47
C TYR A 287 13.48 32.44 -13.38
N LEU A 288 12.85 33.36 -12.65
CA LEU A 288 13.41 33.95 -11.43
C LEU A 288 13.68 32.82 -10.43
N LYS A 289 14.93 32.38 -10.34
CA LYS A 289 15.37 31.39 -9.36
C LYS A 289 15.65 32.11 -8.05
N PRO A 290 15.06 31.70 -6.92
CA PRO A 290 15.41 32.28 -5.63
C PRO A 290 16.87 31.97 -5.30
N ASP A 291 17.66 32.98 -4.92
CA ASP A 291 19.10 32.83 -4.65
C ASP A 291 19.41 31.84 -3.52
N TRP A 292 18.44 31.58 -2.64
CA TRP A 292 18.59 30.72 -1.45
C TRP A 292 18.32 29.23 -1.71
N LEU A 293 17.84 28.84 -2.90
CA LEU A 293 17.47 27.46 -3.20
C LEU A 293 18.38 26.90 -4.30
N PRO A 294 19.07 25.76 -4.08
CA PRO A 294 19.89 25.15 -5.13
C PRO A 294 19.06 24.92 -6.39
N GLY A 295 19.57 25.35 -7.54
CA GLY A 295 18.80 25.35 -8.80
C GLY A 295 18.12 24.01 -9.10
N ILE A 296 18.83 22.89 -8.90
CA ILE A 296 18.31 21.54 -9.12
C ILE A 296 17.08 21.24 -8.25
N MET A 297 17.08 21.66 -6.98
CA MET A 297 15.95 21.43 -6.06
C MET A 297 14.72 22.22 -6.50
N TYR A 298 14.91 23.46 -6.95
CA TYR A 298 13.84 24.28 -7.51
C TYR A 298 13.26 23.67 -8.78
N ASP A 299 14.13 23.17 -9.67
CA ASP A 299 13.71 22.55 -10.94
C ASP A 299 12.95 21.24 -10.71
N VAL A 300 13.42 20.39 -9.79
CA VAL A 300 12.70 19.17 -9.37
C VAL A 300 11.35 19.53 -8.75
N PHE A 301 11.28 20.56 -7.90
CA PHE A 301 10.04 21.01 -7.31
C PHE A 301 9.03 21.49 -8.36
N LEU A 302 9.45 22.36 -9.29
CA LEU A 302 8.59 22.84 -10.37
C LEU A 302 8.13 21.71 -11.29
N PHE A 303 9.01 20.76 -11.61
CA PHE A 303 8.65 19.59 -12.39
C PHE A 303 7.57 18.75 -11.69
N MET A 304 7.77 18.45 -10.41
CA MET A 304 6.82 17.66 -9.61
C MET A 304 5.48 18.39 -9.44
N LEU A 305 5.51 19.71 -9.23
CA LEU A 305 4.32 20.56 -9.15
C LEU A 305 3.58 20.60 -10.49
N GLY A 306 4.28 20.91 -11.58
CA GLY A 306 3.72 20.96 -12.94
C GLY A 306 3.11 19.62 -13.34
N TRP A 307 3.79 18.51 -13.06
CA TRP A 307 3.27 17.17 -13.31
C TRP A 307 1.96 16.94 -12.54
N THR A 308 1.94 17.26 -11.24
CA THR A 308 0.74 17.10 -10.41
C THR A 308 -0.42 17.98 -10.89
N VAL A 309 -0.14 19.23 -11.28
CA VAL A 309 -1.14 20.17 -11.79
C VAL A 309 -1.72 19.68 -13.12
N LEU A 310 -0.89 19.18 -14.04
CA LEU A 310 -1.31 18.71 -15.36
C LEU A 310 -2.04 17.36 -15.31
N LEU A 311 -1.77 16.53 -14.31
CA LEU A 311 -2.46 15.26 -14.11
C LEU A 311 -3.98 15.42 -13.90
N TYR A 312 -4.40 16.46 -13.20
CA TYR A 312 -5.83 16.71 -12.92
C TYR A 312 -6.68 17.00 -14.17
N PRO A 313 -6.36 18.01 -15.01
CA PRO A 313 -7.09 18.26 -16.25
C PRO A 313 -6.93 17.10 -17.24
N ALA A 314 -5.78 16.43 -17.29
CA ALA A 314 -5.60 15.25 -18.13
C ALA A 314 -6.57 14.10 -17.75
N ASP A 315 -6.74 13.82 -16.47
CA ASP A 315 -7.73 12.83 -15.99
C ASP A 315 -9.16 13.21 -16.38
N LYS A 316 -9.54 14.49 -16.25
CA LYS A 316 -10.87 14.96 -16.65
C LYS A 316 -11.09 14.86 -18.15
N LEU A 317 -10.10 15.23 -18.94
CA LEU A 317 -10.13 15.10 -20.40
C LEU A 317 -10.26 13.62 -20.81
N ILE A 318 -9.43 12.73 -20.24
CA ILE A 318 -9.50 11.30 -20.50
C ILE A 318 -10.89 10.75 -20.16
N LEU A 319 -11.44 11.10 -19.00
CA LEU A 319 -12.76 10.64 -18.58
C LEU A 319 -13.85 11.11 -19.56
N ALA A 320 -13.77 12.35 -20.07
CA ALA A 320 -14.69 12.87 -21.08
C ALA A 320 -14.54 12.13 -22.42
N LEU A 321 -13.31 11.86 -22.86
CA LEU A 321 -13.04 11.13 -24.09
C LEU A 321 -13.47 9.66 -24.03
N GLU A 322 -13.47 9.05 -22.84
CA GLU A 322 -13.94 7.67 -22.64
C GLU A 322 -15.46 7.47 -22.85
N PHE A 323 -16.23 8.56 -23.03
CA PHE A 323 -17.62 8.48 -23.49
C PHE A 323 -17.71 8.16 -25.00
N VAL A 324 -16.66 8.41 -25.77
CA VAL A 324 -16.62 8.08 -27.20
C VAL A 324 -16.22 6.61 -27.37
N PRO A 325 -17.07 5.73 -27.97
CA PRO A 325 -16.82 4.30 -28.00
C PRO A 325 -15.49 3.88 -28.64
N GLY A 326 -15.08 4.55 -29.73
CA GLY A 326 -13.82 4.29 -30.40
C GLY A 326 -12.60 4.61 -29.53
N ILE A 327 -12.62 5.76 -28.85
CA ILE A 327 -11.54 6.16 -27.94
C ILE A 327 -11.51 5.24 -26.73
N ARG A 328 -12.66 4.88 -26.18
CA ARG A 328 -12.73 3.94 -25.05
C ARG A 328 -12.05 2.61 -25.36
N LYS A 329 -12.27 2.03 -26.55
CA LYS A 329 -11.62 0.77 -26.97
C LYS A 329 -10.09 0.89 -26.95
N ILE A 330 -9.56 2.06 -27.29
CA ILE A 330 -8.13 2.37 -27.22
C ILE A 330 -7.67 2.52 -25.76
N MET A 331 -8.43 3.22 -24.92
CA MET A 331 -8.12 3.36 -23.48
C MET A 331 -8.14 2.03 -22.73
N GLU A 332 -8.93 1.05 -23.19
CA GLU A 332 -8.99 -0.30 -22.60
C GLU A 332 -7.80 -1.19 -22.96
N LEU A 333 -6.89 -0.77 -23.86
CA LEU A 333 -5.68 -1.53 -24.20
C LEU A 333 -4.81 -1.74 -22.96
N SER A 334 -4.46 -2.99 -22.68
CA SER A 334 -3.74 -3.38 -21.48
C SER A 334 -2.92 -4.64 -21.65
N PHE A 335 -1.73 -4.66 -21.05
CA PHE A 335 -0.87 -5.84 -20.91
C PHE A 335 -1.33 -6.76 -19.77
N THR A 336 -2.07 -6.25 -18.79
CA THR A 336 -2.50 -7.01 -17.60
C THR A 336 -3.66 -7.99 -17.84
N ARG A 337 -4.21 -8.03 -19.07
CA ARG A 337 -5.34 -8.92 -19.44
C ARG A 337 -5.01 -10.40 -19.28
N LYS A 338 -3.74 -10.76 -19.48
CA LYS A 338 -3.25 -12.15 -19.39
C LYS A 338 -2.72 -12.50 -18.00
N TYR A 339 -2.63 -11.53 -17.09
CA TYR A 339 -2.07 -11.77 -15.77
C TYR A 339 -3.05 -12.60 -14.93
N ARG A 340 -2.50 -13.48 -14.09
CA ARG A 340 -3.23 -14.15 -13.02
C ARG A 340 -3.81 -13.08 -12.08
N ARG A 341 -4.83 -13.45 -11.30
CA ARG A 341 -5.32 -12.60 -10.20
C ARG A 341 -4.86 -13.26 -8.91
N TYR A 342 -4.32 -12.46 -8.01
CA TYR A 342 -3.83 -12.90 -6.72
C TYR A 342 -4.62 -12.21 -5.61
N LEU A 343 -5.39 -13.00 -4.88
CA LEU A 343 -6.10 -12.63 -3.67
C LEU A 343 -6.01 -13.85 -2.75
N ASP A 344 -5.49 -13.66 -1.54
CA ASP A 344 -5.46 -14.76 -0.57
C ASP A 344 -6.88 -15.32 -0.35
N SER A 345 -7.01 -16.64 -0.38
CA SER A 345 -8.30 -17.34 -0.41
C SER A 345 -9.14 -17.12 0.85
N GLU A 346 -8.49 -16.91 2.00
CA GLU A 346 -9.16 -16.67 3.27
C GLU A 346 -9.55 -15.19 3.45
N PHE A 347 -8.95 -14.30 2.67
CA PHE A 347 -9.18 -12.88 2.78
C PHE A 347 -10.49 -12.46 2.08
N LYS A 348 -11.48 -12.07 2.88
CA LYS A 348 -12.80 -11.59 2.42
C LYS A 348 -12.92 -10.07 2.57
N PRO A 349 -12.54 -9.28 1.54
CA PRO A 349 -12.48 -7.82 1.69
C PRO A 349 -13.83 -7.08 1.63
N LEU A 350 -14.92 -7.73 1.16
CA LEU A 350 -16.21 -7.06 0.94
C LEU A 350 -16.92 -6.65 2.24
N ASN A 351 -16.61 -7.29 3.37
CA ASN A 351 -17.29 -7.06 4.64
C ASN A 351 -16.68 -5.91 5.46
N GLY A 352 -15.60 -5.26 4.96
CA GLY A 352 -14.81 -4.32 5.76
C GLY A 352 -15.37 -2.89 5.84
N CYS A 353 -16.23 -2.50 4.89
CA CYS A 353 -16.69 -1.11 4.73
C CYS A 353 -18.21 -0.98 4.61
N GLU A 354 -18.96 -2.05 4.91
CA GLU A 354 -20.42 -1.99 4.91
C GLU A 354 -20.90 -1.03 6.00
N LYS A 355 -21.41 0.11 5.51
CA LYS A 355 -22.10 1.24 6.15
C LYS A 355 -22.19 1.20 7.68
N ARG A 356 -21.37 2.04 8.34
CA ARG A 356 -21.87 2.88 9.43
C ARG A 356 -22.63 4.04 8.78
N LEU A 357 -23.93 3.89 8.62
CA LEU A 357 -24.88 4.99 8.52
C LEU A 357 -25.91 4.80 9.62
#